data_AF-A0A1B7MI71-F1
#
_entry.id   AF-A0A1B7MI71-F1
#
_cell.length_a   1.000
_cell.length_b   1.000
_cell.length_c   1.000
_cell.angle_alpha   90.00
_cell.angle_beta   90.00
_cell.angle_gamma   90.00
#
_symmetry.space_group_name_H-M   'P 1'
#
loop_
_entity.id
_entity.type
_entity.pdbx_description
1 polymer ?
#
loop_
_entity_poly.entity_id
_entity_poly.type
_entity_poly.pdbx_seq_one_letter_code
_entity_poly.pdbx_strand_id
1 'polypeptide(L)'
;MRKNSRRVRRELNVWGRLKHDCILPLWGVASNFGPYPAMICPWVKNGALTGFLEREQDTLSSHDKFSLLNDIVVGLQYRESSITPSESSQFILDQFTTNQSSTVT
;
A
#
# COMPACT_ATOMS: atom_id res chain seq x y z
N MET A 1 10.32 21.99 11.42
CA MET A 1 10.19 20.98 10.33
C MET A 1 9.94 19.55 10.84
N ARG A 2 8.99 19.31 11.76
CA ARG A 2 8.79 18.00 12.44
C ARG A 2 7.55 17.19 12.00
N LYS A 3 6.67 17.73 11.16
CA LYS A 3 5.37 17.10 10.84
C LYS A 3 5.46 16.02 9.76
N ASN A 4 6.35 16.18 8.78
CA ASN A 4 6.39 15.32 7.60
C ASN A 4 7.02 13.93 7.87
N SER A 5 8.03 13.84 8.74
CA SER A 5 8.70 12.55 9.04
C SER A 5 7.79 11.53 9.71
N ARG A 6 6.85 11.98 10.56
CA ARG A 6 5.83 11.10 11.16
C ARG A 6 4.85 10.56 10.13
N ARG A 7 4.49 11.36 9.12
CA ARG A 7 3.61 10.92 8.03
C ARG A 7 4.29 9.86 7.18
N VAL A 8 5.53 10.13 6.75
CA VAL A 8 6.34 9.16 5.97
C VAL A 8 6.49 7.83 6.70
N ARG A 9 6.79 7.84 8.01
CA ARG A 9 6.89 6.59 8.79
C ARG A 9 5.56 5.83 8.89
N ARG A 10 4.43 6.54 9.00
CA ARG A 10 3.10 5.91 9.01
C ARG A 10 2.82 5.27 7.66
N GLU A 11 3.06 5.98 6.57
CA GLU A 11 2.88 5.48 5.20
C GLU A 11 3.77 4.27 4.92
N LEU A 12 5.04 4.29 5.34
CA LEU A 12 5.94 3.13 5.20
C LEU A 12 5.49 1.92 6.02
N ASN A 13 4.92 2.13 7.21
CA ASN A 13 4.38 1.04 8.02
C ASN A 13 3.13 0.42 7.38
N VAL A 14 2.28 1.24 6.76
CA VAL A 14 1.14 0.73 5.96
C VAL A 14 1.68 -0.05 4.76
N TRP A 15 2.59 0.55 3.99
CA TRP A 15 3.15 -0.08 2.80
C TRP A 15 3.86 -1.40 3.10
N GLY A 16 4.66 -1.48 4.15
CA GLY A 16 5.34 -2.72 4.55
C GLY A 16 4.41 -3.88 4.95
N ARG A 17 3.12 -3.61 5.17
CA ARG A 17 2.10 -4.65 5.47
C ARG A 17 1.36 -5.13 4.23
N LEU A 18 1.41 -4.38 3.13
CA LEU A 18 0.71 -4.73 1.89
C LEU A 18 1.44 -5.89 1.20
N LYS A 19 0.69 -6.96 0.88
CA LYS A 19 1.22 -8.13 0.18
C LYS A 19 0.28 -8.48 -0.98
N HIS A 20 0.58 -7.93 -2.15
CA HIS A 20 -0.23 -8.11 -3.35
C HIS A 20 0.64 -7.94 -4.60
N ASP A 21 0.38 -8.69 -5.67
CA ASP A 21 1.20 -8.70 -6.89
C ASP A 21 1.21 -7.34 -7.63
N CYS A 22 0.08 -6.64 -7.62
CA CYS A 22 -0.04 -5.28 -8.17
C CYS A 22 0.51 -4.17 -7.25
N ILE A 23 1.18 -4.51 -6.14
CA ILE A 23 1.79 -3.55 -5.22
C ILE A 23 3.28 -3.87 -5.08
N LEU A 24 4.12 -2.89 -5.38
CA LEU A 24 5.57 -3.06 -5.26
C LEU A 24 5.95 -3.41 -3.80
N PRO A 25 6.60 -4.54 -3.53
CA PRO A 25 6.95 -4.91 -2.16
C PRO A 25 8.06 -4.00 -1.63
N LEU A 26 7.90 -3.57 -0.37
CA LEU A 26 8.92 -2.85 0.38
C LEU A 26 9.75 -3.88 1.18
N TRP A 27 11.00 -4.12 0.77
CA TRP A 27 11.91 -5.06 1.46
C TRP A 27 12.41 -4.51 2.78
N GLY A 28 12.57 -3.19 2.87
CA GLY A 28 13.05 -2.57 4.08
C GLY A 28 13.20 -1.06 3.98
N VAL A 29 13.65 -0.49 5.10
CA VAL A 29 13.85 0.93 5.24
C VAL A 29 15.22 1.15 5.86
N ALA A 30 16.04 2.02 5.24
CA ALA A 30 17.34 2.39 5.77
C ALA A 30 17.28 3.82 6.35
N SER A 31 17.87 4.00 7.53
CA SER A 31 17.96 5.31 8.19
C SER A 31 19.36 5.91 8.05
N ASN A 32 19.52 7.16 8.49
CA ASN A 32 20.80 7.87 8.56
C ASN A 32 21.36 8.37 7.20
N PHE A 33 20.53 8.38 6.17
CA PHE A 33 20.85 8.98 4.85
C PHE A 33 20.30 10.40 4.68
N GLY A 34 19.78 11.01 5.75
CA GLY A 34 19.19 12.35 5.74
C GLY A 34 17.97 12.48 6.64
N PRO A 35 17.14 13.52 6.45
CA PRO A 35 15.96 13.79 7.28
C PRO A 35 14.81 12.78 7.07
N TYR A 36 14.84 12.02 5.97
CA TYR A 36 13.85 11.01 5.63
C TYR A 36 14.49 9.63 5.52
N PRO A 37 13.74 8.56 5.85
CA PRO A 37 14.18 7.20 5.61
C PRO A 37 14.32 6.92 4.10
N ALA A 38 15.31 6.11 3.72
CA ALA A 38 15.45 5.54 2.38
C ALA A 38 14.67 4.23 2.28
N MET A 39 14.03 3.99 1.13
CA MET A 39 13.21 2.81 0.85
C MET A 39 14.01 1.79 0.06
N ILE A 40 13.91 0.52 0.42
CA ILE A 40 14.57 -0.59 -0.26
C ILE A 40 13.48 -1.43 -0.93
N CYS A 41 13.47 -1.46 -2.27
CA CYS A 41 12.49 -2.17 -3.09
C CYS A 41 13.21 -2.98 -4.19
N PRO A 42 12.55 -4.00 -4.77
CA PRO A 42 13.06 -4.64 -5.98
C PRO A 42 13.23 -3.65 -7.12
N TRP A 43 14.19 -3.93 -8.00
CA TRP A 43 14.39 -3.15 -9.21
C TRP A 43 13.23 -3.36 -10.20
N VAL A 44 12.58 -2.27 -10.60
CA VAL A 44 11.52 -2.28 -11.61
C VAL A 44 12.14 -1.97 -12.96
N LYS A 45 12.22 -2.96 -13.84
CA LYS A 45 12.89 -2.86 -15.15
C LYS A 45 12.42 -1.67 -16.00
N ASN A 46 11.12 -1.42 -16.01
CA ASN A 46 10.51 -0.39 -16.86
C ASN A 46 10.40 0.99 -16.17
N GLY A 47 10.84 1.08 -14.91
CA GLY A 47 10.78 2.29 -14.11
C GLY A 47 9.34 2.72 -13.79
N ALA A 48 9.15 4.03 -13.67
CA ALA A 48 7.84 4.63 -13.41
C ALA A 48 6.90 4.46 -14.62
N LEU A 49 5.62 4.22 -14.34
CA LEU A 49 4.59 4.03 -15.36
C LEU A 49 4.51 5.21 -16.33
N THR A 50 4.65 6.46 -15.85
CA THR A 50 4.64 7.64 -16.71
C THR A 50 5.74 7.60 -17.76
N GLY A 51 6.98 7.34 -17.33
CA GLY A 51 8.11 7.22 -18.25
C GLY A 51 8.01 5.98 -19.15
N PHE A 52 7.38 4.90 -18.70
CA PHE A 52 7.09 3.75 -19.55
C PHE A 52 6.09 4.10 -20.65
N LEU A 53 4.98 4.76 -20.29
CA LEU A 53 3.95 5.17 -21.25
C LEU A 53 4.49 6.17 -22.26
N GLU A 54 5.33 7.13 -21.85
CA GLU A 54 5.96 8.08 -22.76
C GLU A 54 6.87 7.40 -23.81
N ARG A 55 7.51 6.27 -23.46
CA ARG A 55 8.38 5.54 -24.38
C ARG A 55 7.64 4.59 -25.32
N GLU A 56 6.56 3.97 -24.83
CA GLU A 56 5.87 2.86 -25.50
C GLU A 56 4.45 3.23 -25.96
N GLN A 57 4.08 4.52 -25.99
CA GLN A 57 2.71 4.93 -26.27
C GLN A 57 2.18 4.43 -27.62
N ASP A 58 3.06 4.44 -28.62
CA ASP A 58 2.77 4.08 -30.02
C ASP A 58 2.82 2.57 -30.26
N THR A 59 3.51 1.83 -29.40
CA THR A 59 3.66 0.36 -29.48
C THR A 59 2.61 -0.38 -28.66
N LEU A 60 2.09 0.25 -27.60
CA LEU A 60 1.07 -0.33 -26.71
C LEU A 60 -0.30 -0.40 -27.38
N SER A 61 -0.81 -1.62 -27.49
CA SER A 61 -2.18 -1.87 -27.95
C SER A 61 -3.21 -1.39 -26.92
N SER A 62 -4.46 -1.23 -27.33
CA SER A 62 -5.57 -0.93 -26.42
C SER A 62 -5.74 -2.00 -25.34
N HIS A 63 -5.44 -3.26 -25.66
CA HIS A 63 -5.49 -4.36 -24.71
C HIS A 63 -4.43 -4.21 -23.61
N ASP A 64 -3.19 -3.85 -23.96
CA ASP A 64 -2.11 -3.67 -22.99
C ASP A 64 -2.40 -2.51 -22.04
N LYS A 65 -2.94 -1.40 -22.58
CA LYS A 65 -3.40 -0.25 -21.81
C LYS A 65 -4.51 -0.64 -20.84
N PHE A 66 -5.44 -1.48 -21.27
CA PHE A 66 -6.51 -1.98 -20.41
C PHE A 66 -5.98 -2.92 -19.32
N SER A 67 -5.01 -3.79 -19.63
CA SER A 67 -4.37 -4.66 -18.63
C SER A 67 -3.65 -3.84 -17.56
N LEU A 68 -2.90 -2.80 -17.96
CA LEU A 68 -2.25 -1.87 -17.03
C LEU A 68 -3.28 -1.19 -16.11
N LEU A 69 -4.40 -0.73 -16.66
CA LEU A 69 -5.49 -0.14 -15.86
C LEU A 69 -6.10 -1.16 -14.90
N ASN A 70 -6.33 -2.39 -15.35
CA ASN A 70 -6.86 -3.46 -14.52
C ASN A 70 -5.94 -3.73 -13.32
N ASP A 71 -4.63 -3.85 -13.54
CA ASP A 71 -3.66 -4.08 -12.47
C ASP A 71 -3.64 -2.94 -11.44
N ILE A 72 -3.75 -1.69 -11.90
CA ILE A 72 -3.87 -0.52 -11.02
C ILE A 72 -5.16 -0.61 -10.18
N VAL A 73 -6.29 -0.93 -10.79
CA VAL A 73 -7.58 -1.05 -10.10
C VAL A 73 -7.54 -2.15 -9.06
N VAL A 74 -7.00 -3.34 -9.40
CA VAL A 74 -6.85 -4.45 -8.46
C VAL A 74 -5.95 -4.07 -7.29
N GLY A 75 -4.81 -3.41 -7.55
CA GLY A 75 -3.91 -2.93 -6.49
C GLY A 75 -4.57 -1.89 -5.57
N LEU A 76 -5.35 -0.97 -6.12
CA LEU A 76 -6.11 0.01 -5.36
C LEU A 76 -7.20 -0.65 -4.53
N GLN A 77 -7.96 -1.59 -5.10
CA GLN A 77 -8.99 -2.33 -4.38
C GLN A 77 -8.41 -3.09 -3.18
N TYR A 78 -7.27 -3.76 -3.36
CA TYR A 78 -6.57 -4.43 -2.26
C TYR A 78 -6.16 -3.43 -1.17
N ARG A 79 -5.56 -2.30 -1.55
CA ARG A 79 -5.15 -1.25 -0.61
C ARG A 79 -6.33 -0.77 0.23
N GLU A 80 -7.45 -0.43 -0.39
CA GLU A 80 -8.62 0.08 0.32
C GLU A 80 -9.20 -0.97 1.29
N SER A 81 -9.26 -2.24 0.87
CA SER A 81 -9.70 -3.35 1.73
C SER A 81 -8.79 -3.59 2.95
N SER A 82 -7.49 -3.29 2.80
CA SER A 82 -6.49 -3.47 3.87
C SER A 82 -6.41 -2.28 4.83
N ILE A 83 -6.81 -1.08 4.39
CA ILE A 83 -6.74 0.17 5.17
C ILE A 83 -8.03 0.42 5.95
N THR A 84 -9.17 0.05 5.38
CA THR A 84 -10.46 0.08 6.07
C THR A 84 -10.84 -1.35 6.46
N PRO A 85 -10.62 -1.79 7.71
CA PRO A 85 -11.47 -2.84 8.23
C PRO A 85 -12.87 -2.25 8.13
N SER A 86 -13.71 -2.81 7.25
CA SER A 86 -15.12 -2.48 7.16
C SER A 86 -15.66 -2.24 8.58
N GLU A 87 -16.49 -1.22 8.78
CA GLU A 87 -17.08 -0.92 10.09
C GLU A 87 -17.72 -2.17 10.74
N SER A 88 -18.09 -3.15 9.92
CA SER A 88 -18.51 -4.51 10.30
C SER A 88 -17.48 -5.29 11.14
N SER A 89 -16.18 -5.19 10.85
CA SER A 89 -15.12 -5.89 11.59
C SER A 89 -14.78 -5.20 12.92
N GLN A 90 -14.88 -3.87 12.97
CA GLN A 90 -14.75 -3.12 14.23
C GLN A 90 -15.92 -3.41 15.16
N PHE A 91 -17.13 -3.56 14.61
CA PHE A 91 -18.31 -3.94 15.39
C PHE A 91 -18.17 -5.34 16.03
N ILE A 92 -17.67 -6.34 15.29
CA ILE A 92 -17.48 -7.70 15.84
C ILE A 92 -16.42 -7.71 16.95
N LEU A 93 -15.32 -6.97 16.80
CA LEU A 93 -14.28 -6.92 17.82
C LEU A 93 -14.78 -6.21 19.10
N ASP A 94 -15.54 -5.13 18.97
CA ASP A 94 -16.06 -4.37 20.12
C ASP A 94 -17.10 -5.18 20.93
N GLN A 95 -17.94 -5.96 20.25
CA GLN A 95 -18.89 -6.89 20.87
C GLN A 95 -18.19 -8.03 21.62
N PHE A 96 -17.03 -8.51 21.11
CA PHE A 96 -16.27 -9.57 21.75
C PHE A 96 -15.58 -9.10 23.04
N THR A 97 -15.04 -7.88 23.07
CA THR A 97 -14.44 -7.30 24.29
C THR A 97 -15.47 -6.94 25.35
N THR A 98 -16.67 -6.51 24.95
CA THR A 98 -17.76 -6.15 25.89
C THR A 98 -18.33 -7.38 26.60
N ASN A 99 -18.46 -8.51 25.89
CA ASN A 99 -19.02 -9.73 26.47
C ASN A 99 -18.07 -10.50 27.42
N GLN A 100 -16.77 -10.17 27.46
CA GLN A 100 -15.84 -10.77 28.43
C GLN A 100 -15.74 -9.99 29.76
N SER A 101 -16.22 -8.74 29.81
CA SER A 101 -16.20 -7.92 31.04
C SER A 101 -17.40 -8.16 31.97
N SER A 102 -18.40 -8.95 31.55
CA SER A 102 -19.66 -9.13 32.28
C SER A 102 -19.79 -10.46 33.07
N THR A 103 -18.74 -11.28 33.15
CA THR A 103 -18.76 -12.59 33.86
C THR A 103 -17.94 -12.64 35.15
N VAL A 104 -17.70 -11.50 35.80
CA VAL A 104 -17.13 -11.48 37.16
C VAL A 104 -18.04 -10.70 38.09
N THR A 105 -19.02 -11.38 38.69
CA THR A 105 -19.62 -11.05 39.99
C THR A 105 -20.07 -12.35 40.63
#